data_AF-A0A1C6BMG4-F1
#
_entry.id   AF-A0A1C6BMG4-F1
#
_cell.length_a   1.000
_cell.length_b   1.000
_cell.length_c   1.000
_cell.angle_alpha   90.00
_cell.angle_beta   90.00
_cell.angle_gamma   90.00
#
_symmetry.space_group_name_H-M   'P 1'
#
loop_
_entity.id
_entity.type
_entity.pdbx_description
1 polymer ?
#
loop_
_entity_poly.entity_id
_entity_poly.type
_entity_poly.pdbx_seq_one_letter_code
_entity_poly.pdbx_strand_id
1 'polypeptide(L)'
;MEVNQKQLAALLGISSRQVRNLKEQGLFEFVTDSRKYNAEKCVQEYIDFKIKAEVGNGTNLQKEKEQAEHEKYKKEITKLKLRRLRKETHEAGDVEQFLNNMLIDFRNRLLSVPAKIAPIVIGQTDIHIIISELEKELEMTLEELSNYDPDVINGTEPIDYDVETDEEE
;
A
#
# COMPACT_ATOMS: atom_id res chain seq x y z
N MET A 1 -27.08 50.14 -10.76
CA MET A 1 -27.02 51.18 -9.70
C MET A 1 -25.60 51.77 -9.61
N GLU A 2 -25.44 53.10 -9.54
CA GLU A 2 -24.12 53.74 -9.33
C GLU A 2 -23.83 53.92 -7.83
N VAL A 3 -22.70 53.39 -7.36
CA VAL A 3 -22.34 53.39 -5.93
C VAL A 3 -20.94 53.95 -5.70
N ASN A 4 -20.73 54.55 -4.52
CA ASN A 4 -19.39 54.96 -4.09
C ASN A 4 -18.58 53.76 -3.58
N GLN A 5 -17.27 53.95 -3.39
CA GLN A 5 -16.37 52.88 -2.92
C GLN A 5 -16.76 52.26 -1.56
N LYS A 6 -17.24 53.08 -0.61
CA LYS A 6 -17.67 52.60 0.71
C LYS A 6 -18.96 51.79 0.64
N GLN A 7 -19.88 52.20 -0.22
CA GLN A 7 -21.14 51.52 -0.49
C GLN A 7 -20.90 50.21 -1.23
N LEU A 8 -20.00 50.19 -2.23
CA LEU A 8 -19.59 48.96 -2.91
C LEU A 8 -18.90 47.98 -1.93
N ALA A 9 -18.02 48.49 -1.06
CA ALA A 9 -17.39 47.70 -0.02
C ALA A 9 -18.41 47.05 0.93
N ALA A 10 -19.40 47.84 1.38
CA ALA A 10 -20.49 47.34 2.22
C ALA A 10 -21.36 46.30 1.49
N LEU A 11 -21.65 46.52 0.19
CA LEU A 11 -22.49 45.64 -0.62
C LEU A 11 -21.80 44.29 -0.89
N LEU A 12 -20.49 44.29 -1.12
CA LEU A 12 -19.68 43.08 -1.34
C LEU A 12 -19.20 42.41 -0.03
N GLY A 13 -19.45 43.03 1.13
CA GLY A 13 -18.99 42.53 2.43
C GLY A 13 -17.47 42.53 2.61
N ILE A 14 -16.75 43.43 1.93
CA ILE A 14 -15.27 43.53 1.97
C ILE A 14 -14.82 44.90 2.46
N SER A 15 -13.53 45.04 2.81
CA SER A 15 -12.99 46.36 3.18
C SER A 15 -12.81 47.26 1.96
N SER A 16 -12.93 48.58 2.15
CA SER A 16 -12.68 49.54 1.06
C SER A 16 -11.26 49.46 0.49
N ARG A 17 -10.29 48.97 1.28
CA ARG A 17 -8.94 48.67 0.82
C ARG A 17 -8.94 47.51 -0.18
N GLN A 18 -9.70 46.45 0.09
CA GLN A 18 -9.80 45.32 -0.84
C GLN A 18 -10.48 45.71 -2.15
N VAL A 19 -11.49 46.59 -2.11
CA VAL A 19 -12.08 47.17 -3.34
C VAL A 19 -11.03 47.89 -4.19
N ARG A 20 -10.10 48.62 -3.56
CA ARG A 20 -9.01 49.31 -4.26
C ARG A 20 -7.98 48.32 -4.82
N ASN A 21 -7.62 47.30 -4.06
CA ASN A 21 -6.69 46.26 -4.53
C ASN A 21 -7.24 45.50 -5.74
N LEU A 22 -8.52 45.10 -5.69
CA LEU A 22 -9.21 44.44 -6.81
C LEU A 22 -9.27 45.36 -8.03
N LYS A 23 -9.40 46.66 -7.80
CA LYS A 23 -9.29 47.66 -8.86
C LYS A 23 -7.91 47.79 -9.48
N GLU A 24 -6.87 47.80 -8.66
CA GLU A 24 -5.48 47.80 -9.13
C GLU A 24 -5.14 46.51 -9.90
N GLN A 25 -5.85 45.41 -9.61
CA GLN A 25 -5.80 44.14 -10.35
C GLN A 25 -6.66 44.11 -11.62
N GLY A 26 -7.33 45.21 -11.96
CA GLY A 26 -8.11 45.35 -13.19
C GLY A 26 -9.59 44.96 -13.10
N LEU A 27 -10.13 44.68 -11.90
CA LEU A 27 -11.57 44.48 -11.67
C LEU A 27 -12.26 45.80 -11.27
N PHE A 28 -13.58 45.91 -11.34
CA PHE A 28 -14.35 47.08 -10.90
C PHE A 28 -14.02 48.37 -11.66
N GLU A 29 -14.33 48.36 -12.95
CA GLU A 29 -14.23 49.57 -13.78
C GLU A 29 -15.23 50.65 -13.35
N PHE A 30 -14.82 51.90 -13.53
CA PHE A 30 -15.72 53.03 -13.35
C PHE A 30 -16.70 53.12 -14.52
N VAL A 31 -17.91 53.62 -14.24
CA VAL A 31 -18.84 53.98 -15.31
C VAL A 31 -18.22 55.14 -16.09
N THR A 32 -18.17 55.01 -17.42
CA THR A 32 -17.66 56.04 -18.34
C THR A 32 -18.27 57.39 -17.99
N ASP A 33 -17.43 58.42 -17.89
CA ASP A 33 -17.80 59.79 -17.46
C ASP A 33 -18.18 59.99 -15.98
N SER A 34 -17.94 59.02 -15.09
CA SER A 34 -18.10 59.23 -13.64
C SER A 34 -17.02 58.54 -12.80
N ARG A 35 -16.76 59.07 -11.59
CA ARG A 35 -15.88 58.42 -10.60
C ARG A 35 -16.63 57.41 -9.72
N LYS A 36 -17.68 56.79 -10.25
CA LYS A 36 -18.58 55.87 -9.52
C LYS A 36 -18.53 54.46 -10.12
N TYR A 37 -18.84 53.47 -9.29
CA TYR A 37 -18.85 52.07 -9.69
C TYR A 37 -20.25 51.63 -10.10
N ASN A 38 -20.34 50.76 -11.10
CA ASN A 38 -21.58 50.03 -11.39
C ASN A 38 -21.68 48.82 -10.46
N ALA A 39 -22.59 48.86 -9.49
CA ALA A 39 -22.72 47.83 -8.47
C ALA A 39 -23.02 46.44 -9.07
N GLU A 40 -23.89 46.36 -10.08
CA GLU A 40 -24.32 45.09 -10.67
C GLU A 40 -23.16 44.37 -11.37
N LYS A 41 -22.39 45.12 -12.17
CA LYS A 41 -21.19 44.59 -12.84
C LYS A 41 -20.12 44.17 -11.83
N CYS A 42 -19.85 45.02 -10.84
CA CYS A 42 -18.85 44.73 -9.83
C CYS A 42 -19.21 43.50 -8.98
N VAL A 43 -20.50 43.27 -8.70
CA VAL A 43 -20.95 42.06 -7.98
C VAL A 43 -20.68 40.80 -8.80
N GLN A 44 -21.01 40.80 -10.08
CA GLN A 44 -20.75 39.66 -10.97
C GLN A 44 -19.25 39.37 -11.09
N GLU A 45 -18.44 40.40 -11.34
CA GLU A 45 -16.98 40.29 -11.41
C GLU A 45 -16.37 39.74 -10.11
N TYR A 46 -16.89 40.14 -8.96
CA TYR A 46 -16.41 39.66 -7.66
C TYR A 46 -16.77 38.19 -7.41
N ILE A 47 -17.98 37.78 -7.79
CA ILE A 47 -18.43 36.39 -7.69
C ILE A 47 -17.58 35.49 -8.59
N ASP A 48 -17.36 35.89 -9.84
CA ASP A 48 -16.53 35.14 -10.78
C ASP A 48 -15.08 35.01 -10.31
N PHE A 49 -14.52 36.08 -9.74
CA PHE A 49 -13.19 36.06 -9.13
C PHE A 49 -13.10 35.05 -7.99
N LYS A 50 -14.11 35.03 -7.10
CA LYS A 50 -14.15 34.08 -5.97
C LYS A 50 -14.33 32.64 -6.43
N ILE A 51 -15.20 32.38 -7.40
CA ILE A 51 -15.39 31.04 -7.96
C ILE A 51 -14.10 30.54 -8.61
N LYS A 52 -13.42 31.36 -9.40
CA LYS A 52 -12.14 30.98 -10.02
C LYS A 52 -11.05 30.68 -8.98
N ALA A 53 -10.98 31.44 -7.90
CA ALA A 53 -10.05 31.20 -6.80
C ALA A 53 -10.34 29.89 -6.05
N GLU A 54 -11.62 29.60 -5.79
CA GLU A 54 -12.04 28.36 -5.12
C GLU A 54 -11.86 27.12 -5.99
N VAL A 55 -12.16 27.20 -7.29
CA VAL A 55 -11.97 26.08 -8.24
C VAL A 55 -10.49 25.74 -8.40
N GLY A 56 -9.60 26.73 -8.45
CA GLY A 56 -8.14 26.51 -8.50
C GLY A 56 -7.57 25.89 -7.21
N ASN A 57 -8.10 26.29 -6.05
CA ASN A 57 -7.64 25.76 -4.76
C ASN A 57 -8.22 24.36 -4.45
N GLY A 58 -9.48 24.11 -4.79
CA GLY A 58 -10.14 22.82 -4.57
C GLY A 58 -9.54 21.71 -5.43
N THR A 59 -9.19 22.02 -6.68
CA THR A 59 -8.53 21.06 -7.60
C THR A 59 -7.10 20.75 -7.18
N ASN A 60 -6.32 21.74 -6.72
CA ASN A 60 -4.98 21.50 -6.19
C ASN A 60 -5.02 20.68 -4.88
N LEU A 61 -5.94 20.99 -3.96
CA LEU A 61 -6.08 20.21 -2.72
C LEU A 61 -6.49 18.75 -2.98
N GLN A 62 -7.31 18.50 -4.01
CA GLN A 62 -7.68 17.14 -4.40
C GLN A 62 -6.49 16.39 -5.01
N LYS A 63 -5.76 17.03 -5.94
CA LYS A 63 -4.55 16.45 -6.55
C LYS A 63 -3.47 16.14 -5.52
N GLU A 64 -3.20 17.05 -4.58
CA GLU A 64 -2.23 16.82 -3.50
C GLU A 64 -2.63 15.66 -2.59
N LYS A 65 -3.92 15.52 -2.28
CA LYS A 65 -4.43 14.40 -1.48
C LYS A 65 -4.29 13.06 -2.21
N GLU A 66 -4.66 13.01 -3.48
CA GLU A 66 -4.51 11.81 -4.30
C GLU A 66 -3.04 11.41 -4.46
N GLN A 67 -2.15 12.37 -4.71
CA GLN A 67 -0.71 12.14 -4.77
C GLN A 67 -0.13 11.62 -3.44
N ALA A 68 -0.57 12.18 -2.30
CA ALA A 68 -0.11 11.73 -0.98
C ALA A 68 -0.56 10.29 -0.66
N GLU A 69 -1.78 9.91 -1.04
CA GLU A 69 -2.26 8.53 -0.89
C GLU A 69 -1.54 7.58 -1.85
N HIS A 70 -1.32 7.97 -3.11
CA HIS A 70 -0.49 7.19 -4.05
C HIS A 70 0.94 6.97 -3.53
N GLU A 71 1.58 7.99 -2.96
CA GLU A 71 2.92 7.87 -2.40
C GLU A 71 2.96 6.95 -1.17
N LYS A 72 1.92 6.98 -0.32
CA LYS A 72 1.76 6.02 0.78
C LYS A 72 1.67 4.59 0.25
N TYR A 73 0.79 4.32 -0.71
CA TYR A 73 0.65 2.97 -1.28
C TYR A 73 1.97 2.49 -1.91
N LYS A 74 2.67 3.37 -2.64
CA LYS A 74 3.99 3.06 -3.22
C LYS A 74 5.02 2.72 -2.14
N LYS A 75 5.04 3.45 -1.02
CA LYS A 75 5.90 3.14 0.14
C LYS A 75 5.54 1.80 0.78
N GLU A 76 4.25 1.49 0.92
CA GLU A 76 3.80 0.22 1.48
C GLU A 76 4.16 -0.97 0.59
N ILE A 77 3.94 -0.86 -0.71
CA ILE A 77 4.37 -1.85 -1.71
C ILE A 77 5.89 -2.05 -1.63
N THR A 78 6.66 -0.96 -1.58
CA THR A 78 8.12 -1.03 -1.48
C THR A 78 8.55 -1.72 -0.18
N LYS A 79 7.86 -1.46 0.93
CA LYS A 79 8.11 -2.10 2.22
C LYS A 79 7.77 -3.60 2.21
N LEU A 80 6.67 -3.99 1.57
CA LEU A 80 6.31 -5.39 1.35
C LEU A 80 7.34 -6.10 0.46
N LYS A 81 7.77 -5.47 -0.63
CA LYS A 81 8.84 -5.96 -1.51
C LYS A 81 10.15 -6.15 -0.73
N LEU A 82 10.54 -5.18 0.11
CA LEU A 82 11.74 -5.26 0.94
C LEU A 82 11.67 -6.41 1.95
N ARG A 83 10.51 -6.65 2.57
CA ARG A 83 10.30 -7.80 3.48
C ARG A 83 10.39 -9.15 2.77
N ARG A 84 9.80 -9.27 1.58
CA ARG A 84 9.96 -10.47 0.73
C ARG A 84 11.42 -10.68 0.32
N LEU A 85 12.12 -9.62 -0.08
CA LEU A 85 13.53 -9.69 -0.47
C LEU A 85 14.44 -10.10 0.70
N ARG A 86 14.10 -9.68 1.93
CA ARG A 86 14.78 -10.11 3.16
C ARG A 86 14.42 -11.55 3.57
N LYS A 87 13.60 -12.25 2.79
CA LYS A 87 13.10 -13.61 3.09
C LYS A 87 12.38 -13.69 4.45
N GLU A 88 11.85 -12.58 4.94
CA GLU A 88 11.13 -12.52 6.23
C GLU A 88 9.67 -12.99 6.10
N THR A 89 9.17 -13.15 4.87
CA THR A 89 7.78 -13.52 4.57
C THR A 89 7.73 -14.49 3.40
N HIS A 90 7.28 -15.73 3.64
CA HIS A 90 6.89 -16.67 2.59
C HIS A 90 5.41 -16.51 2.27
N GLU A 91 5.00 -16.84 1.05
CA GLU A 91 3.56 -16.92 0.75
C GLU A 91 2.96 -18.10 1.52
N ALA A 92 1.74 -17.92 2.06
CA ALA A 92 1.10 -18.95 2.87
C ALA A 92 0.88 -20.26 2.08
N GLY A 93 0.65 -20.16 0.77
CA GLY A 93 0.52 -21.32 -0.12
C GLY A 93 1.81 -22.13 -0.25
N ASP A 94 2.96 -21.46 -0.39
CA ASP A 94 4.27 -22.13 -0.50
C ASP A 94 4.61 -22.87 0.80
N VAL A 95 4.33 -22.24 1.95
CA VAL A 95 4.53 -22.87 3.27
C VAL A 95 3.62 -24.09 3.43
N GLU A 96 2.35 -23.98 3.05
CA GLU A 96 1.40 -25.09 3.13
C GLU A 96 1.84 -26.27 2.25
N GLN A 97 2.25 -26.02 1.01
CA GLN A 97 2.71 -27.06 0.10
C GLN A 97 3.99 -27.74 0.62
N PHE A 98 4.95 -26.97 1.12
CA PHE A 98 6.17 -27.49 1.70
C PHE A 98 5.90 -28.38 2.93
N LEU A 99 5.07 -27.91 3.87
CA LEU A 99 4.68 -28.69 5.05
C LEU A 99 3.92 -29.96 4.68
N ASN A 100 3.01 -29.88 3.70
CA ASN A 100 2.29 -31.05 3.22
C ASN A 100 3.23 -32.11 2.65
N ASN A 101 4.20 -31.71 1.83
CA ASN A 101 5.20 -32.62 1.28
C ASN A 101 6.04 -33.27 2.39
N MET A 102 6.55 -32.47 3.34
CA MET A 102 7.31 -32.97 4.49
C MET A 102 6.51 -34.00 5.31
N LEU A 103 5.22 -33.73 5.56
CA LEU A 103 4.36 -34.65 6.31
C LEU A 103 4.04 -35.94 5.53
N ILE A 104 3.88 -35.86 4.21
CA ILE A 104 3.67 -37.02 3.34
C ILE A 104 4.91 -37.93 3.38
N ASP A 105 6.10 -37.34 3.24
CA ASP A 105 7.36 -38.08 3.25
C ASP A 105 7.60 -38.75 4.60
N PHE A 106 7.40 -38.00 5.70
CA PHE A 106 7.46 -38.53 7.05
C PHE A 106 6.50 -39.72 7.26
N ARG A 107 5.24 -39.57 6.81
CA ARG A 107 4.24 -40.65 6.90
C ARG A 107 4.70 -41.91 6.16
N ASN A 108 5.21 -41.76 4.93
CA ASN A 108 5.69 -42.87 4.12
C ASN A 108 6.87 -43.57 4.80
N ARG A 109 7.79 -42.80 5.39
CA ARG A 109 8.94 -43.31 6.14
C ARG A 109 8.51 -44.07 7.38
N LEU A 110 7.60 -43.52 8.19
CA LEU A 110 7.07 -44.16 9.38
C LEU A 110 6.42 -45.51 9.06
N LEU A 111 5.65 -45.58 7.97
CA LEU A 111 5.06 -46.84 7.50
C LEU A 111 6.11 -47.85 6.99
N SER A 112 7.32 -47.40 6.64
CA SER A 112 8.43 -48.27 6.23
C SER A 112 9.22 -48.84 7.42
N VAL A 113 9.13 -48.22 8.61
CA VAL A 113 9.88 -48.62 9.81
C VAL A 113 9.65 -50.08 10.19
N PRO A 114 8.41 -50.60 10.28
CA PRO A 114 8.18 -52.00 10.64
C PRO A 114 8.82 -52.99 9.67
N ALA A 115 8.79 -52.70 8.37
CA ALA A 115 9.37 -53.56 7.34
C ALA A 115 10.91 -53.60 7.43
N LYS A 116 11.55 -52.50 7.84
CA LYS A 116 13.00 -52.43 8.05
C LYS A 116 13.46 -53.08 9.34
N ILE A 117 12.71 -52.92 10.43
CA ILE A 117 13.09 -53.42 11.75
C ILE A 117 12.80 -54.91 11.89
N ALA A 118 11.75 -55.43 11.24
CA ALA A 118 11.35 -56.83 11.40
C ALA A 118 12.51 -57.83 11.15
N PRO A 119 13.35 -57.69 10.11
CA PRO A 119 14.53 -58.55 9.92
C PRO A 119 15.66 -58.36 10.94
N ILE A 120 15.74 -57.21 11.60
CA ILE A 120 16.77 -56.90 12.61
C ILE A 120 16.40 -57.51 13.96
N VAL A 121 15.11 -57.48 14.28
CA VAL A 121 14.55 -57.96 15.54
C VAL A 121 14.23 -59.46 15.48
N ILE A 122 14.15 -60.07 14.29
CA ILE A 122 13.86 -61.50 14.18
C ILE A 122 14.98 -62.33 14.82
N GLY A 123 14.60 -63.13 15.83
CA GLY A 123 15.55 -63.95 16.59
C GLY A 123 16.28 -63.21 17.72
N GLN A 124 16.02 -61.92 17.93
CA GLN A 124 16.49 -61.24 19.14
C GLN A 124 15.68 -61.67 20.37
N THR A 125 16.40 -62.02 21.44
CA THR A 125 15.80 -62.43 22.72
C THR A 125 15.96 -61.39 23.81
N ASP A 126 16.90 -60.45 23.64
CA ASP A 126 17.11 -59.35 24.58
C ASP A 126 16.20 -58.17 24.23
N ILE A 127 15.23 -57.91 25.11
CA ILE A 127 14.27 -56.81 24.96
C ILE A 127 14.97 -55.46 24.87
N HIS A 128 16.09 -55.27 25.59
CA HIS A 128 16.78 -54.00 25.59
C HIS A 128 17.37 -53.67 24.22
N ILE A 129 17.89 -54.68 23.51
CA ILE A 129 18.39 -54.56 22.13
C ILE A 129 17.25 -54.24 21.16
N ILE A 130 16.09 -54.89 21.34
CA ILE A 130 14.91 -54.64 20.49
C ILE A 130 14.42 -53.19 20.64
N ILE A 131 14.33 -52.71 21.88
CA ILE A 131 13.92 -51.32 22.16
C ILE A 131 14.93 -50.35 21.58
N SER A 132 16.24 -50.58 21.76
CA SER A 132 17.26 -49.67 21.24
C SER A 132 17.25 -49.56 19.70
N GLU A 133 17.00 -50.66 18.99
CA GLU A 133 16.89 -50.62 17.51
C GLU A 133 15.62 -49.91 17.04
N LEU A 134 14.50 -50.06 17.77
CA LEU A 134 13.27 -49.33 17.51
C LEU A 134 13.42 -47.83 17.75
N GLU A 135 13.98 -47.44 18.89
CA GLU A 135 14.21 -46.04 19.24
C GLU A 135 15.14 -45.38 18.22
N LYS A 136 16.22 -46.05 17.83
CA LYS A 136 17.15 -45.54 16.83
C LYS A 136 16.49 -45.25 15.48
N GLU A 137 15.72 -46.20 14.93
CA GLU A 137 15.07 -45.96 13.64
C GLU A 137 13.99 -44.87 13.75
N LEU A 138 13.27 -44.79 14.87
CA LEU A 138 12.30 -43.73 15.11
C LEU A 138 12.97 -42.36 15.22
N GLU A 139 14.07 -42.23 15.95
CA GLU A 139 14.87 -41.00 16.03
C GLU A 139 15.34 -40.57 14.64
N MET A 140 15.85 -41.50 13.83
CA MET A 140 16.24 -41.20 12.44
C MET A 140 15.07 -40.68 11.60
N THR A 141 13.86 -41.24 11.75
CA THR A 141 12.67 -40.72 11.05
C THR A 141 12.22 -39.34 11.54
N LEU A 142 12.42 -39.05 12.83
CA LEU A 142 12.06 -37.76 13.43
C LEU A 142 13.08 -36.67 13.09
N GLU A 143 14.36 -37.02 12.97
CA GLU A 143 15.43 -36.10 12.58
C GLU A 143 15.19 -35.53 11.18
N GLU A 144 14.52 -36.29 10.30
CA GLU A 144 14.11 -35.88 8.96
C GLU A 144 13.07 -34.72 8.98
N LEU A 145 12.21 -34.67 10.01
CA LEU A 145 11.31 -33.52 10.24
C LEU A 145 12.05 -32.28 10.74
N SER A 146 13.24 -32.46 11.34
CA SER A 146 14.01 -31.35 11.93
C SER A 146 14.81 -30.56 10.88
N ASN A 147 15.01 -31.13 9.69
CA ASN A 147 15.68 -30.49 8.55
C ASN A 147 14.76 -29.51 7.81
N TYR A 148 14.17 -28.57 8.55
CA TYR A 148 13.45 -27.44 7.98
C TYR A 148 14.46 -26.43 7.41
N ASP A 149 14.48 -26.26 6.08
CA ASP A 149 15.23 -25.19 5.41
C ASP A 149 14.26 -24.15 4.82
N PRO A 150 14.14 -22.95 5.43
CA PRO A 150 13.28 -21.90 4.92
C PRO A 150 13.72 -21.38 3.54
N ASP A 151 14.98 -21.58 3.14
CA ASP A 151 15.47 -21.12 1.84
C ASP A 151 14.93 -21.96 0.67
N VAL A 152 14.42 -23.16 0.94
CA VAL A 152 13.86 -24.09 -0.08
C VAL A 152 12.39 -23.76 -0.41
N ILE A 153 11.70 -22.98 0.44
CA ILE A 153 10.26 -22.69 0.30
C ILE A 153 9.98 -21.73 -0.85
N ASN A 154 10.94 -20.88 -1.22
CA ASN A 154 10.74 -19.93 -2.30
C ASN A 154 10.72 -20.66 -3.65
N GLY A 155 9.52 -20.97 -4.12
CA GLY A 155 9.27 -21.46 -5.47
C GLY A 155 9.97 -20.57 -6.50
N THR A 156 10.61 -21.21 -7.47
CA THR A 156 11.34 -20.63 -8.60
C THR A 156 10.46 -19.86 -9.59
N GLU A 157 9.61 -18.95 -9.11
CA GLU A 157 8.99 -17.96 -9.98
C GLU A 157 9.62 -16.60 -9.69
N PRO A 158 10.54 -16.14 -10.56
CA PRO A 158 10.81 -14.72 -10.64
C PRO A 158 9.51 -14.08 -11.15
N ILE A 159 8.70 -13.57 -10.24
CA ILE A 159 7.55 -12.74 -10.60
C ILE A 159 8.14 -11.48 -11.23
N ASP A 160 8.06 -11.44 -12.56
CA ASP A 160 8.43 -10.30 -13.38
C ASP A 160 7.49 -9.16 -13.02
N TYR A 161 7.92 -8.28 -12.13
CA TYR A 161 7.21 -7.05 -11.84
C TYR A 161 7.63 -6.02 -12.89
N ASP A 162 7.23 -6.24 -14.15
CA ASP A 162 7.05 -5.16 -15.10
C ASP A 162 5.89 -4.31 -14.58
N VAL A 163 6.23 -3.42 -13.65
CA VAL A 163 5.42 -2.25 -13.37
C VAL A 163 5.75 -1.33 -14.52
N GLU A 164 4.92 -1.34 -15.57
CA GLU A 164 4.81 -0.20 -16.47
C GLU A 164 4.68 1.03 -15.56
N THR A 165 5.78 1.75 -15.47
CA THR A 165 5.80 3.08 -14.91
C THR A 165 5.17 3.87 -16.00
N ASP A 166 3.85 3.99 -15.96
CA ASP A 166 3.15 5.03 -16.69
C ASP A 166 3.66 6.35 -16.10
N GLU A 167 4.81 6.78 -16.61
CA GLU A 167 5.27 8.15 -16.63
C GLU A 167 4.27 8.92 -17.49
N GLU A 168 3.09 9.20 -16.94
CA GLU A 168 2.22 10.21 -17.52
C GLU A 168 2.78 11.58 -17.15
N GLU A 169 3.31 12.25 -18.19
CA GLU A 169 3.76 13.65 -18.25
C GLU A 169 2.74 14.67 -17.73
#